data_AF-A0A9E5GFY5-F1
#
_entry.id   AF-A0A9E5GFY5-F1
#
_cell.length_a   1.000
_cell.length_b   1.000
_cell.length_c   1.000
_cell.angle_alpha   90.00
_cell.angle_beta   90.00
_cell.angle_gamma   90.00
#
_symmetry.space_group_name_H-M   'P 1'
#
loop_
_entity.id
_entity.type
_entity.pdbx_description
1 polymer ?
#
loop_
_entity_poly.entity_id
_entity_poly.type
_entity_poly.pdbx_seq_one_letter_code
_entity_poly.pdbx_strand_id
1 'polypeptide(L)' 'MSFETDVARIEEIAQKLNASDTTLEESIALFEEGMRLSKSLEKILTEAKQKVEIVLSENPEAAEITPFE' A
#
# COMPACT_ATOMS: atom_id res chain seq x y z
N MET A 1 5.25 -1.94 -11.67
CA MET A 1 4.01 -2.07 -10.89
C MET A 1 3.66 -0.69 -10.35
N SER A 2 2.38 -0.32 -10.38
CA SER A 2 1.89 0.96 -9.84
C SER A 2 1.27 0.72 -8.46
N PHE A 3 1.21 1.77 -7.63
CA PHE A 3 0.61 1.69 -6.30
C PHE A 3 -0.82 1.13 -6.36
N GLU A 4 -1.61 1.62 -7.30
CA GLU A 4 -3.00 1.21 -7.53
C GLU A 4 -3.11 -0.25 -7.97
N THR A 5 -2.17 -0.72 -8.80
CA THR A 5 -2.11 -2.14 -9.19
C THR A 5 -1.80 -3.03 -7.99
N ASP A 6 -0.88 -2.60 -7.12
CA ASP A 6 -0.47 -3.38 -5.96
C ASP A 6 -1.55 -3.41 -4.88
N VAL A 7 -2.30 -2.31 -4.71
CA VAL A 7 -3.49 -2.25 -3.85
C VAL A 7 -4.59 -3.19 -4.38
N ALA A 8 -4.92 -3.10 -5.67
CA ALA A 8 -5.91 -4.00 -6.26
C ALA A 8 -5.52 -5.48 -6.10
N ARG A 9 -4.22 -5.79 -6.21
CA ARG A 9 -3.72 -7.14 -5.98
C ARG A 9 -3.88 -7.60 -4.53
N ILE A 10 -3.66 -6.73 -3.54
CA ILE A 10 -3.91 -7.06 -2.14
C ILE A 10 -5.40 -7.37 -1.91
N GLU A 11 -6.30 -6.61 -2.51
CA GLU A 11 -7.75 -6.87 -2.41
C GLU A 11 -8.12 -8.24 -3.00
N GLU A 12 -7.57 -8.58 -4.17
CA GLU A 12 -7.74 -9.92 -4.76
C GLU A 12 -7.21 -11.03 -3.85
N ILE A 13 -6.04 -10.85 -3.26
CA ILE A 13 -5.45 -11.81 -2.32
C ILE A 13 -6.37 -12.00 -1.11
N ALA A 14 -6.87 -10.91 -0.54
CA ALA A 14 -7.79 -10.95 0.59
C ALA A 14 -9.11 -11.66 0.24
N GLN A 15 -9.64 -11.45 -0.96
CA GLN A 15 -10.82 -12.17 -1.44
C GLN A 15 -10.56 -13.67 -1.58
N LYS A 16 -9.43 -14.06 -2.19
CA LYS A 16 -9.05 -15.47 -2.36
C LYS A 16 -8.81 -16.17 -1.04
N LEU A 17 -8.15 -15.54 -0.09
CA LEU A 17 -7.94 -16.12 1.25
C LEU A 17 -9.25 -16.39 2.01
N ASN A 18 -10.33 -15.67 1.68
CA ASN A 18 -11.66 -15.89 2.26
C ASN A 18 -12.53 -16.89 1.46
N ALA A 19 -12.06 -17.33 0.30
CA ALA A 19 -12.78 -18.29 -0.52
C ALA A 19 -12.66 -19.71 0.06
N SER A 20 -13.76 -20.48 0.01
CA SER A 20 -13.84 -21.81 0.62
C SER A 20 -13.08 -22.90 -0.15
N ASP A 21 -12.65 -22.62 -1.38
CA ASP A 21 -11.93 -23.52 -2.28
C ASP A 21 -10.42 -23.30 -2.28
N THR A 22 -9.92 -22.30 -1.54
CA THR A 22 -8.48 -22.03 -1.43
C THR A 22 -7.81 -23.11 -0.58
N THR A 23 -6.84 -23.79 -1.17
CA THR A 23 -6.06 -24.83 -0.48
C THR A 23 -5.09 -24.23 0.55
N LEU A 24 -4.53 -25.06 1.43
CA LEU A 24 -3.55 -24.62 2.40
C LEU A 24 -2.26 -24.12 1.73
N GLU A 25 -1.73 -24.84 0.74
CA GLU A 25 -0.54 -24.38 0.00
C GLU A 25 -0.78 -23.04 -0.70
N GLU A 26 -1.94 -22.86 -1.34
CA GLU A 26 -2.30 -21.60 -1.97
C GLU A 26 -2.45 -20.47 -0.95
N SER A 27 -3.04 -20.75 0.21
CA SER A 27 -3.19 -19.77 1.29
C SER A 27 -1.85 -19.26 1.78
N ILE A 28 -0.86 -20.15 1.93
CA ILE A 28 0.50 -19.79 2.33
C ILE A 28 1.16 -18.91 1.25
N ALA A 29 1.07 -19.30 -0.02
CA ALA A 29 1.64 -18.53 -1.12
C ALA A 29 1.01 -17.13 -1.27
N LEU A 30 -0.32 -17.05 -1.17
CA LEU A 30 -1.08 -15.81 -1.21
C LEU A 30 -0.72 -14.88 -0.04
N PHE A 31 -0.55 -15.44 1.17
CA PHE A 31 -0.13 -14.68 2.34
C PHE A 31 1.27 -14.10 2.17
N GLU A 32 2.23 -14.88 1.69
CA GLU A 32 3.60 -14.40 1.42
C GLU A 32 3.64 -13.32 0.33
N GLU A 33 2.81 -13.44 -0.70
CA GLU A 33 2.63 -12.41 -1.72
C GLU A 33 2.06 -11.13 -1.10
N GLY A 34 0.98 -11.24 -0.32
CA GLY A 34 0.33 -10.12 0.35
C GLY A 34 1.27 -9.36 1.29
N MET A 35 2.10 -10.07 2.07
CA MET A 35 3.10 -9.43 2.94
C MET A 35 4.14 -8.65 2.14
N ARG A 36 4.61 -9.19 1.02
CA ARG A 36 5.60 -8.49 0.16
C ARG A 36 5.01 -7.23 -0.45
N LEU A 37 3.78 -7.31 -0.94
CA LEU A 37 3.07 -6.15 -1.49
C LEU A 37 2.84 -5.08 -0.43
N SER A 38 2.37 -5.47 0.75
CA SER A 38 2.13 -4.54 1.88
C SER A 38 3.39 -3.76 2.24
N LYS A 39 4.53 -4.45 2.37
CA LYS A 39 5.81 -3.82 2.65
C LYS A 39 6.28 -2.87 1.55
N SER A 40 5.98 -3.17 0.29
CA SER A 40 6.29 -2.28 -0.84
C SER A 40 5.42 -1.01 -0.80
N LEU A 41 4.12 -1.16 -0.54
CA LEU A 41 3.19 -0.04 -0.43
C LEU A 41 3.55 0.89 0.74
N GLU A 42 3.89 0.34 1.91
CA GLU A 42 4.38 1.13 3.05
C GLU A 42 5.60 1.97 2.69
N LYS A 43 6.54 1.39 1.92
CA LYS A 43 7.74 2.11 1.45
C LYS A 43 7.36 3.26 0.52
N ILE A 44 6.48 3.03 -0.45
CA ILE A 44 6.01 4.07 -1.38
C ILE A 44 5.34 5.22 -0.63
N LEU A 45 4.45 4.90 0.33
CA LEU A 45 3.76 5.90 1.14
C LEU A 45 4.73 6.69 2.02
N THR A 46 5.73 6.02 2.60
CA THR A 46 6.76 6.67 3.41
C THR A 46 7.58 7.66 2.57
N GLU A 47 8.01 7.25 1.38
CA GLU A 47 8.75 8.12 0.45
C GLU A 47 7.89 9.31 -0.03
N ALA A 48 6.60 9.08 -0.30
CA ALA A 48 5.67 10.14 -0.66
C ALA A 48 5.50 11.16 0.48
N LYS A 49 5.32 10.67 1.71
CA LYS A 49 5.20 11.52 2.91
C LYS A 49 6.45 12.37 3.12
N GLN A 50 7.64 11.77 3.01
CA GLN A 50 8.91 12.49 3.14
C GLN A 50 9.05 13.62 2.10
N LYS A 51 8.65 13.36 0.86
CA LYS A 51 8.67 14.40 -0.20
C LYS A 51 7.74 15.55 0.15
N VAL A 52 6.54 15.27 0.64
CA VAL A 52 5.59 16.31 1.08
C VAL A 52 6.18 17.12 2.24
N GLU A 53 6.76 16.46 3.24
CA GLU A 53 7.39 17.13 4.39
C GLU A 53 8.54 18.06 3.98
N ILE A 54 9.38 17.65 3.02
CA ILE A 54 10.45 18.50 2.48
C ILE A 54 9.88 19.75 1.81
N VAL A 55 8.89 19.59 0.92
CA VAL A 55 8.27 20.72 0.21
C VAL A 55 7.63 21.70 1.18
N LEU A 56 6.94 21.20 2.22
CA LEU A 56 6.35 22.03 3.28
C LEU A 56 7.40 22.75 4.12
N SER A 57 8.54 22.12 4.37
CA SER A 57 9.66 22.72 5.13
C SER A 57 10.38 23.80 4.32
N GLU A 58 10.42 23.67 2.99
CA GLU A 58 11.04 24.65 2.08
C GLU A 58 10.10 25.81 1.72
N ASN A 59 8.78 25.61 1.81
CA ASN A 59 7.76 26.65 1.57
C ASN A 59 6.70 26.67 2.70
N PRO A 60 6.93 27.44 3.78
CA PRO A 60 6.01 27.52 4.92
C PRO A 60 4.60 28.03 4.55
N GLU A 61 4.48 28.83 3.49
CA GLU A 61 3.19 29.31 2.96
C GLU A 61 2.40 28.21 2.22
N ALA A 62 3.04 27.11 1.82
CA ALA A 62 2.37 25.96 1.21
C ALA A 62 1.72 25.02 2.25
N ALA A 63 1.83 25.32 3.55
CA ALA A 63 1.27 24.51 4.64
C ALA A 63 -0.26 24.62 4.81
N GLU A 64 -0.94 25.46 4.03
CA GLU A 64 -2.40 25.41 3.87
C GLU A 64 -2.82 24.24 2.96
N ILE A 65 -2.40 23.03 3.29
CA ILE A 65 -2.99 21.81 2.72
C ILE A 65 -3.82 21.16 3.82
N THR A 66 -5.14 21.29 3.72
CA THR A 66 -6.07 20.59 4.61
C THR A 66 -5.82 19.09 4.57
N PRO A 67 -5.87 18.36 5.70
CA PRO A 67 -5.74 16.91 5.71
C PRO A 67 -6.75 16.28 4.75
N PHE A 68 -6.33 15.29 3.98
CA PHE A 68 -7.26 14.46 3.20
C PHE A 68 -8.10 13.63 4.20
N GLU A 69 -9.42 13.84 4.17
CA GLU A 69 -10.42 12.98 4.85
C GLU A 69 -10.50 11.60 4.21
#